data_AF-A0A257V1F3-F1
#
_entry.id   AF-A0A257V1F3-F1
#
_cell.length_a   1.000
_cell.length_b   1.000
_cell.length_c   1.000
_cell.angle_alpha   90.00
_cell.angle_beta   90.00
_cell.angle_gamma   90.00
#
_symmetry.space_group_name_H-M   'P 1'
#
loop_
_entity.id
_entity.type
_entity.pdbx_description
1 polymer ?
#
loop_
_entity_poly.entity_id
_entity_poly.type
_entity_poly.pdbx_seq_one_letter_code
_entity_poly.pdbx_strand_id
1 'polypeptide(L)'
;MPSMRGGALALAAVPSFGLSAAACSPSGGKPPGTVATPAPGRLVFLAETCPTCHGHGREGTNTGPALDRLRRHWDEDTLVRFLHNPAAFKLLDPRLAALAQRYRSDMPPLFAADERRVRALARYLLQE
;
A
#
# COMPACT_ATOMS: atom_id res chain seq x y z
N MET A 1 -31.11 -34.56 -60.54
CA MET A 1 -31.13 -33.39 -59.62
C MET A 1 -29.68 -33.06 -59.28
N PRO A 2 -29.23 -31.82 -59.53
CA PRO A 2 -27.87 -31.38 -59.26
C PRO A 2 -27.68 -31.10 -57.77
N SER A 3 -26.50 -31.36 -57.21
CA SER A 3 -26.10 -30.75 -55.94
C SER A 3 -24.62 -30.41 -55.98
N MET A 4 -24.40 -29.10 -56.18
CA MET A 4 -23.14 -28.41 -56.03
C MET A 4 -22.81 -28.28 -54.53
N ARG A 5 -21.54 -28.44 -54.17
CA ARG A 5 -20.89 -27.86 -52.96
C ARG A 5 -19.39 -28.13 -53.10
N GLY A 6 -18.58 -27.13 -53.42
CA GLY A 6 -17.94 -26.22 -52.44
C GLY A 6 -16.52 -26.75 -52.21
N GLY A 7 -15.43 -26.09 -52.58
CA GLY A 7 -15.09 -24.69 -52.33
C GLY A 7 -14.13 -24.65 -51.13
N ALA A 8 -12.82 -24.62 -51.38
CA ALA A 8 -11.83 -24.19 -50.39
C ALA A 8 -10.63 -23.57 -51.12
N LEU A 9 -10.60 -22.23 -51.09
CA LEU A 9 -9.52 -21.39 -51.58
C LEU A 9 -8.25 -21.62 -50.75
N ALA A 10 -7.12 -21.63 -51.46
CA ALA A 10 -5.78 -21.68 -50.93
C ALA A 10 -5.48 -20.50 -49.99
N LEU A 11 -4.99 -20.80 -48.78
CA LEU A 11 -4.34 -19.84 -47.90
C LEU A 11 -2.91 -19.63 -48.39
N ALA A 12 -2.69 -18.54 -49.13
CA ALA A 12 -1.36 -18.05 -49.43
C ALA A 12 -0.78 -17.35 -48.18
N ALA A 13 0.37 -17.84 -47.73
CA ALA A 13 1.17 -17.25 -46.68
C ALA A 13 1.68 -15.87 -47.14
N VAL A 14 1.46 -14.84 -46.31
CA VAL A 14 2.02 -13.49 -46.52
C VAL A 14 3.24 -13.34 -45.60
N PRO A 15 4.43 -13.01 -46.15
CA PRO A 15 5.65 -12.87 -45.36
C PRO A 15 5.75 -11.49 -44.68
N SER A 16 6.28 -11.54 -43.46
CA SER A 16 7.18 -10.61 -42.78
C SER A 16 7.26 -9.15 -43.26
N PHE A 17 6.84 -8.22 -42.41
CA PHE A 17 7.50 -6.92 -42.28
C PHE A 17 7.75 -6.64 -40.79
N GLY A 18 9.04 -6.70 -40.43
CA GLY A 18 9.53 -6.37 -39.09
C GLY A 18 9.27 -4.90 -38.79
N LEU A 19 8.62 -4.64 -37.66
CA LEU A 19 8.33 -3.30 -37.19
C LEU A 19 9.56 -2.77 -36.46
N SER A 20 10.35 -1.97 -37.17
CA SER A 20 11.48 -1.21 -36.66
C SER A 20 11.07 -0.30 -35.50
N ALA A 21 11.86 -0.37 -34.42
CA ALA A 21 11.78 0.53 -33.28
C ALA A 21 12.15 1.97 -33.69
N ALA A 22 11.17 2.86 -33.73
CA ALA A 22 11.40 4.30 -33.73
C ALA A 22 11.22 4.81 -32.29
N ALA A 23 12.36 5.00 -31.62
CA ALA A 23 12.44 5.72 -30.36
C ALA A 23 12.15 7.21 -30.60
N CYS A 24 11.04 7.69 -30.04
CA CYS A 24 10.82 9.12 -29.80
C CYS A 24 10.89 9.35 -28.29
N SER A 25 11.97 10.02 -27.86
CA SER A 25 12.19 10.49 -26.50
C SER A 25 11.10 11.49 -26.09
N PRO A 26 10.51 11.39 -24.88
CA PRO A 26 9.97 12.56 -24.24
C PRO A 26 11.12 13.33 -23.58
N SER A 27 11.52 14.43 -24.20
CA SER A 27 12.25 15.52 -23.56
C SER A 27 11.64 15.84 -22.19
N GLY A 28 12.41 15.61 -21.13
CA GLY A 28 12.89 16.65 -20.21
C GLY A 28 11.97 17.78 -19.73
N GLY A 29 10.65 17.63 -19.76
CA GLY A 29 9.73 18.54 -19.08
C GLY A 29 9.50 18.08 -17.65
N LYS A 30 10.02 18.79 -16.65
CA LYS A 30 9.55 18.62 -15.27
C LYS A 30 8.08 19.07 -15.24
N PRO A 31 7.10 18.16 -15.05
CA PRO A 31 5.71 18.57 -15.04
C PRO A 31 5.52 19.60 -13.92
N PRO A 32 4.77 20.70 -14.16
CA PRO A 32 4.39 21.62 -13.10
C PRO A 32 3.68 20.81 -12.01
N GLY A 33 4.10 21.04 -10.76
CA GLY A 33 3.81 20.22 -9.59
C GLY A 33 2.44 19.55 -9.63
N THR A 34 2.42 18.29 -10.09
CA THR A 34 1.30 17.41 -9.85
C THR A 34 1.21 17.27 -8.34
N VAL A 35 0.17 17.84 -7.73
CA VAL A 35 -0.18 17.56 -6.33
C VAL A 35 -0.35 16.05 -6.28
N ALA A 36 0.66 15.34 -5.80
CA ALA A 36 0.67 13.89 -5.84
C ALA A 36 -0.53 13.39 -5.01
N THR A 37 -1.41 12.60 -5.63
CA THR A 37 -2.51 11.97 -4.90
C THR A 37 -1.93 11.20 -3.73
N PRO A 38 -2.38 11.44 -2.48
CA PRO A 38 -1.87 10.71 -1.33
C PRO A 38 -2.04 9.20 -1.52
N ALA A 39 -1.04 8.43 -1.11
CA ALA A 39 -1.13 6.97 -1.13
C ALA A 39 -2.38 6.50 -0.36
N PRO A 40 -3.09 5.44 -0.79
CA PRO A 40 -4.31 4.97 -0.12
C PRO A 40 -4.16 4.75 1.39
N GLY A 41 -3.03 4.20 1.84
CA GLY A 41 -2.76 4.02 3.28
C GLY A 41 -2.59 5.34 4.04
N ARG A 42 -2.11 6.41 3.39
CA ARG A 42 -2.07 7.75 4.00
C ARG A 42 -3.46 8.31 4.22
N LEU A 43 -4.39 8.07 3.29
CA LEU A 43 -5.79 8.46 3.46
C LEU A 43 -6.42 7.75 4.65
N VAL A 44 -6.14 6.45 4.83
CA VAL A 44 -6.58 5.70 6.01
C VAL A 44 -5.96 6.27 7.29
N PHE A 45 -4.64 6.55 7.30
CA PHE A 45 -3.96 7.13 8.46
C PHE A 45 -4.63 8.44 8.91
N LEU A 46 -4.93 9.33 7.96
CA LEU A 46 -5.56 10.62 8.27
C LEU A 46 -7.02 10.48 8.71
N ALA A 47 -7.75 9.49 8.19
CA ALA A 47 -9.15 9.27 8.53
C ALA A 47 -9.35 8.61 9.90
N GLU A 48 -8.46 7.70 10.32
CA GLU A 48 -8.61 6.87 11.54
C GLU A 48 -8.01 7.54 12.80
N THR A 49 -7.95 8.88 12.85
CA THR A 49 -7.42 9.68 13.98
C THR A 49 -5.98 9.37 14.41
N CYS A 50 -5.22 8.60 13.62
CA CYS A 50 -3.84 8.24 13.92
C CYS A 50 -2.93 9.46 14.20
N PRO A 51 -3.05 10.60 13.47
CA PRO A 51 -2.24 11.79 13.70
C PRO A 51 -2.37 12.38 15.10
N THR A 52 -3.49 12.18 15.79
CA THR A 52 -3.71 12.73 17.14
C THR A 52 -2.68 12.20 18.13
N CYS A 53 -2.27 10.93 17.98
CA CYS A 53 -1.28 10.31 18.85
C CYS A 53 0.10 10.21 18.19
N HIS A 54 0.17 10.03 16.88
CA HIS A 54 1.42 9.75 16.17
C HIS A 54 1.95 10.91 15.32
N GLY A 55 1.28 12.05 15.30
CA GLY A 55 1.66 13.22 14.49
C GLY A 55 1.22 13.09 13.02
N HIS A 56 1.08 14.22 12.32
CA HIS A 56 0.60 14.25 10.93
C HIS A 56 1.62 13.65 9.95
N GLY A 57 2.90 13.76 10.27
CA GLY A 57 4.04 13.23 9.55
C GLY A 57 4.63 11.95 10.14
N ARG A 58 3.95 11.31 11.12
CA ARG A 58 4.44 10.13 11.87
C ARG A 58 5.59 10.43 12.85
N GLU A 59 5.81 11.69 13.18
CA GLU A 59 6.88 12.20 14.04
C GLU A 59 6.69 11.87 15.54
N GLY A 60 5.51 11.37 15.92
CA GLY A 60 5.16 11.10 17.31
C GLY A 60 4.69 12.34 18.06
N THR A 61 4.11 12.11 19.23
CA THR A 61 3.65 13.16 20.15
C THR A 61 3.96 12.75 21.59
N ASN A 62 3.47 13.51 22.57
CA ASN A 62 3.49 13.09 23.98
C ASN A 62 2.54 11.91 24.27
N THR A 63 1.60 11.60 23.36
CA THR A 63 0.60 10.55 23.52
C THR A 63 0.97 9.24 22.81
N GLY A 64 1.85 9.30 21.81
CA GLY A 64 2.27 8.12 21.06
C GLY A 64 3.63 8.27 20.40
N PRO A 65 4.35 7.16 20.17
CA PRO A 65 5.68 7.21 19.56
C PRO A 65 5.64 7.65 18.10
N ALA A 66 6.80 8.06 17.60
CA ALA A 66 7.03 8.16 16.16
C ALA A 66 6.79 6.79 15.50
N LEU A 67 6.29 6.80 14.26
CA LEU A 67 6.10 5.60 13.44
C LEU A 67 7.19 5.51 12.38
N ASP A 68 8.44 5.67 12.79
CA ASP A 68 9.63 5.52 11.96
C ASP A 68 10.25 4.12 12.13
N ARG A 69 10.99 3.66 11.11
CA ARG A 69 11.80 2.43 11.15
C ARG A 69 11.04 1.17 11.57
N LEU A 70 9.73 1.11 11.29
CA LEU A 70 8.85 0.02 11.71
C LEU A 70 9.31 -1.34 11.17
N ARG A 71 9.95 -1.39 10.00
CA ARG A 71 10.50 -2.61 9.40
C ARG A 71 11.50 -3.38 10.28
N ARG A 72 12.07 -2.75 11.31
CA ARG A 72 12.95 -3.43 12.27
C ARG A 72 12.22 -4.42 13.19
N HIS A 73 10.91 -4.23 13.35
CA HIS A 73 10.09 -5.01 14.28
C HIS A 73 8.86 -5.63 13.63
N TRP A 74 8.52 -5.19 12.42
CA TRP A 74 7.25 -5.49 11.77
C TRP A 74 7.45 -5.90 10.31
N ASP A 75 6.76 -6.97 9.93
CA ASP A 75 6.37 -7.21 8.54
C ASP A 75 4.90 -6.79 8.32
N GLU A 76 4.40 -6.87 7.09
CA GLU A 76 3.03 -6.44 6.77
C GLU A 76 1.97 -7.23 7.55
N ASP A 77 2.09 -8.56 7.64
CA ASP A 77 1.06 -9.41 8.23
C ASP A 77 1.06 -9.36 9.77
N THR A 78 2.23 -9.26 10.39
CA THR A 78 2.37 -8.99 11.84
C THR A 78 1.82 -7.62 12.19
N LEU A 79 2.09 -6.59 11.38
CA LEU A 79 1.56 -5.25 11.62
C LEU A 79 0.04 -5.20 11.45
N VAL A 80 -0.52 -5.83 10.42
CA VAL A 80 -1.98 -5.95 10.25
C VAL A 80 -2.62 -6.60 11.49
N ARG A 81 -2.09 -7.73 11.96
CA ARG A 81 -2.58 -8.41 13.17
C ARG A 81 -2.47 -7.53 14.42
N PHE A 82 -1.38 -6.78 14.56
CA PHE A 82 -1.22 -5.82 15.65
C PHE A 82 -2.28 -4.73 15.59
N LEU A 83 -2.52 -4.13 14.42
CA LEU A 83 -3.52 -3.09 14.23
C LEU A 83 -4.94 -3.57 14.57
N HIS A 84 -5.24 -4.85 14.36
CA HIS A 84 -6.52 -5.44 14.80
C HIS A 84 -6.61 -5.69 16.31
N ASN A 85 -5.50 -6.07 16.95
CA ASN A 85 -5.51 -6.39 18.38
C ASN A 85 -4.20 -5.96 19.08
N PRO A 86 -4.01 -4.65 19.33
CA PRO A 86 -2.78 -4.15 19.97
C PRO A 86 -2.60 -4.68 21.39
N ALA A 87 -3.71 -4.91 22.11
CA ALA A 87 -3.70 -5.40 23.47
C ALA A 87 -3.08 -6.79 23.59
N ALA A 88 -3.40 -7.71 22.67
CA ALA A 88 -2.81 -9.05 22.66
C ALA A 88 -1.29 -9.01 22.46
N PHE A 89 -0.80 -8.15 21.55
CA PHE A 89 0.63 -7.99 21.32
C PHE A 89 1.35 -7.33 22.50
N LYS A 90 0.72 -6.36 23.17
CA LYS A 90 1.27 -5.74 24.39
C LYS A 90 1.57 -6.76 25.48
N LEU A 91 0.76 -7.81 25.61
CA LEU A 91 0.97 -8.88 26.59
C LEU A 91 2.16 -9.79 26.25
N LEU A 92 2.55 -9.85 24.97
CA LEU A 92 3.55 -10.79 24.45
C LEU A 92 4.90 -10.12 24.12
N ASP A 93 4.92 -8.82 23.83
CA ASP A 93 6.12 -8.07 23.47
C ASP A 93 6.48 -7.05 24.59
N PRO A 94 7.57 -7.27 25.35
CA PRO A 94 8.03 -6.35 26.39
C PRO A 94 8.30 -4.93 25.88
N ARG A 95 8.67 -4.76 24.61
CA ARG A 95 8.88 -3.44 24.00
C ARG A 95 7.56 -2.66 23.94
N LEU A 96 6.46 -3.32 23.57
CA LEU A 96 5.13 -2.70 23.53
C LEU A 96 4.61 -2.39 24.93
N ALA A 97 4.86 -3.25 25.92
CA ALA A 97 4.53 -2.98 27.32
C ALA A 97 5.29 -1.74 27.84
N ALA A 98 6.59 -1.63 27.55
CA ALA A 98 7.40 -0.47 27.91
C ALA A 98 6.93 0.82 27.23
N LEU A 99 6.52 0.75 25.96
CA LEU A 99 5.93 1.89 25.24
C LEU A 99 4.61 2.34 25.88
N ALA A 100 3.69 1.41 26.18
CA ALA A 100 2.42 1.76 26.82
C ALA A 100 2.62 2.43 28.19
N GLN A 101 3.61 1.97 28.97
CA GLN A 101 3.98 2.62 30.24
C GLN A 101 4.54 4.04 30.02
N ARG A 102 5.42 4.22 29.02
CA ARG A 102 6.03 5.51 28.70
C ARG A 102 5.01 6.56 28.29
N TYR A 103 4.11 6.19 27.39
CA TYR A 103 3.11 7.09 26.81
C TYR A 103 1.80 7.15 27.62
N ARG A 104 1.69 6.30 28.65
CA ARG A 104 0.52 6.20 29.56
C ARG A 104 -0.82 6.08 28.81
N SER A 105 -0.77 5.50 27.62
CA SER A 105 -1.88 5.40 26.67
C SER A 105 -1.81 4.03 26.01
N ASP A 106 -2.97 3.39 25.88
CA ASP A 106 -3.11 2.17 25.11
C ASP A 106 -3.47 2.49 23.67
N MET A 107 -2.78 1.85 22.73
CA MET A 107 -3.13 1.96 21.32
C MET A 107 -4.48 1.29 21.08
N PRO A 108 -5.48 2.02 20.55
CA PRO A 108 -6.77 1.44 20.26
C PRO A 108 -6.65 0.46 19.08
N PRO A 109 -7.40 -0.65 19.08
CA PRO A 109 -7.56 -1.47 17.88
C PRO A 109 -8.24 -0.67 16.77
N LEU A 110 -7.79 -0.87 15.54
CA LEU A 110 -8.49 -0.36 14.36
C LEU A 110 -9.69 -1.26 14.08
N PHE A 111 -10.85 -0.82 14.55
CA PHE A 111 -12.13 -1.43 14.24
C PHE A 111 -12.70 -0.85 12.95
N ALA A 112 -12.20 -1.31 11.82
CA ALA A 112 -12.94 -1.24 10.59
C ALA A 112 -12.87 -2.63 9.96
N ALA A 113 -14.04 -3.21 9.66
CA ALA A 113 -14.23 -4.52 9.04
C ALA A 113 -13.64 -4.64 7.61
N ASP A 114 -12.67 -3.80 7.27
CA ASP A 114 -12.08 -3.66 5.96
C ASP A 114 -10.57 -3.96 6.02
N GLU A 115 -10.29 -5.26 5.90
CA GLU A 115 -8.95 -5.83 5.77
C GLU A 115 -8.11 -5.11 4.70
N ARG A 116 -8.72 -4.64 3.60
CA ARG A 116 -7.99 -3.95 2.53
C ARG A 116 -7.50 -2.59 3.00
N ARG A 117 -8.30 -1.85 3.76
CA ARG A 117 -7.89 -0.55 4.33
C ARG A 117 -6.79 -0.72 5.37
N VAL A 118 -6.91 -1.71 6.27
CA VAL A 118 -5.87 -1.99 7.28
C VAL A 118 -4.56 -2.39 6.62
N ARG A 119 -4.62 -3.23 5.57
CA ARG A 119 -3.44 -3.62 4.81
C ARG A 119 -2.81 -2.47 4.03
N ALA A 120 -3.62 -1.59 3.43
CA ALA A 120 -3.12 -0.38 2.79
C ALA A 120 -2.42 0.54 3.79
N LEU A 121 -2.97 0.70 4.99
CA LEU A 121 -2.34 1.44 6.08
C LEU A 121 -1.01 0.78 6.50
N ALA A 122 -0.99 -0.53 6.74
CA ALA A 122 0.23 -1.25 7.12
C ALA A 122 1.33 -1.06 6.08
N ARG A 123 1.02 -1.17 4.79
CA ARG A 123 1.97 -0.89 3.70
C ARG A 123 2.50 0.53 3.74
N TYR A 124 1.63 1.51 3.93
CA TYR A 124 2.04 2.92 4.05
C TYR A 124 2.94 3.15 5.26
N LEU A 125 2.63 2.56 6.41
CA LEU A 125 3.45 2.68 7.62
C LEU A 125 4.82 2.01 7.46
N LEU A 126 4.90 0.94 6.67
CA LEU A 126 6.14 0.26 6.33
C LEU A 126 6.86 0.87 5.12
N GLN A 127 6.37 1.97 4.55
CA GLN A 127 7.17 2.79 3.65
C GLN A 127 8.13 3.58 4.53
N GLU A 128 9.33 3.02 4.71
CA GLU A 128 10.68 3.60 4.93
C GLU A 128 11.65 2.44 5.21
#